data_AF-A0A7C3X094-F1
#
_entry.id   AF-A0A7C3X094-F1
#
_cell.length_a   1.000
_cell.length_b   1.000
_cell.length_c   1.000
_cell.angle_alpha   90.00
_cell.angle_beta   90.00
_cell.angle_gamma   90.00
#
_symmetry.space_group_name_H-M   'P 1'
#
loop_
_entity.id
_entity.type
_entity.pdbx_description
1 polymer ?
#
loop_
_entity_poly.entity_id
_entity_poly.type
_entity_poly.pdbx_seq_one_letter_code
_entity_poly.pdbx_strand_id
1 'polypeptide(L)'
;EFTSPEVGELVKKYLARADGVSPENIYKCFAWISDFSCSSMAGVMQYAGVHGGGSPIMEDIAILGTYNIQERKEIAKRLAGIED
;
A
#
# COMPACT_ATOMS: atom_id res chain seq x y z
N GLU A 1 2.27 16.84 -22.91
CA GLU A 1 3.67 17.27 -23.15
C GLU A 1 4.41 16.35 -24.11
N PHE A 2 4.42 15.04 -23.85
CA PHE A 2 5.16 14.06 -24.68
C PHE A 2 4.83 14.11 -26.19
N THR A 3 3.58 14.42 -26.55
CA THR A 3 3.10 14.55 -27.94
C THR A 3 3.09 15.98 -28.46
N SER A 4 3.56 16.97 -27.69
CA SER A 4 3.57 18.37 -28.11
C SER A 4 4.51 18.58 -29.30
N PRO A 5 4.09 19.31 -30.35
CA PRO A 5 4.98 19.64 -31.47
C PRO A 5 6.11 20.61 -31.06
N GLU A 6 5.94 21.37 -29.98
CA GLU A 6 6.91 22.38 -29.52
C GLU A 6 7.94 21.77 -28.56
N VAL A 7 7.50 20.98 -27.58
CA VAL A 7 8.37 20.49 -26.48
C VAL A 7 8.57 18.97 -26.47
N GLY A 8 7.83 18.20 -27.29
CA GLY A 8 7.83 16.74 -27.23
C GLY A 8 9.19 16.10 -27.47
N GLU A 9 9.99 16.63 -28.41
CA GLU A 9 11.34 16.12 -28.67
C GLU A 9 12.31 16.38 -27.52
N LEU A 10 12.19 17.53 -26.85
CA LEU A 10 12.96 17.83 -25.64
C LEU A 10 12.56 16.88 -24.50
N VAL A 11 11.26 16.64 -24.33
CA VAL A 11 10.73 15.69 -23.35
C VAL A 11 11.29 14.29 -23.59
N LYS A 12 11.26 13.78 -24.83
CA LYS A 12 11.84 12.46 -25.18
C LYS A 12 13.34 12.40 -24.90
N LYS A 13 14.10 13.43 -25.28
CA LYS A 13 15.55 13.51 -25.05
C LYS A 13 15.89 13.44 -23.57
N TYR A 14 15.22 14.24 -22.74
CA TYR A 14 15.54 14.35 -21.31
C TYR A 14 14.86 13.29 -20.44
N LEU A 15 13.89 12.54 -20.97
CA LEU A 15 13.34 11.36 -20.31
C LEU A 15 14.14 10.08 -20.57
N ALA A 16 14.98 10.03 -21.61
CA ALA A 16 15.85 8.88 -21.85
C ALA A 16 16.71 8.58 -20.61
N ARG A 17 16.90 7.28 -20.32
CA ARG A 17 17.66 6.79 -19.15
C ARG A 17 18.63 5.69 -19.58
N ALA A 18 18.26 4.44 -19.38
CA ALA A 18 19.08 3.28 -19.72
C ALA A 18 19.05 3.01 -21.23
N ASP A 19 20.19 2.59 -21.77
CA ASP A 19 20.28 2.13 -23.16
C ASP A 19 19.32 0.96 -23.41
N GLY A 20 18.66 0.99 -24.57
CA GLY A 20 17.67 -0.03 -24.95
C GLY A 20 16.26 0.20 -24.40
N VAL A 21 16.02 1.23 -23.58
CA VAL A 21 14.67 1.60 -23.10
C VAL A 21 14.18 2.86 -23.80
N SER A 22 13.02 2.78 -24.46
CA SER A 22 12.44 3.95 -25.13
C SER A 22 11.97 5.01 -24.11
N PRO A 23 12.13 6.32 -24.40
CA PRO A 23 11.57 7.38 -23.58
C PRO A 23 10.05 7.29 -23.38
N GLU A 24 9.32 6.72 -24.34
CA GLU A 24 7.88 6.50 -24.23
C GLU A 24 7.53 5.46 -23.16
N ASN A 25 8.28 4.37 -23.08
CA ASN A 25 8.07 3.36 -22.03
C ASN A 25 8.36 3.95 -20.65
N ILE A 26 9.40 4.78 -20.54
CA ILE A 26 9.71 5.51 -19.31
C ILE A 26 8.55 6.43 -18.93
N TYR A 27 8.06 7.23 -19.89
CA TYR A 27 6.93 8.13 -19.69
C TYR A 27 5.67 7.38 -19.21
N LYS A 28 5.31 6.29 -19.88
CA LYS A 28 4.15 5.46 -19.52
C LYS A 28 4.31 4.81 -18.14
N CYS A 29 5.49 4.31 -17.82
CA CYS A 29 5.78 3.71 -16.52
C CYS A 29 5.56 4.72 -15.39
N PHE A 30 6.13 5.91 -15.49
CA PHE A 30 5.96 6.95 -14.47
C PHE A 30 4.53 7.50 -14.40
N ALA A 31 3.85 7.63 -15.55
CA ALA A 31 2.44 8.01 -15.57
C ALA A 31 1.57 6.97 -14.85
N TRP A 32 1.82 5.68 -15.08
CA TRP A 32 1.12 4.59 -14.39
C TRP A 32 1.41 4.57 -12.89
N ILE A 33 2.67 4.75 -12.48
CA ILE A 33 3.04 4.86 -11.05
C ILE A 33 2.31 6.03 -10.41
N SER A 34 2.29 7.18 -11.06
CA SER A 34 1.56 8.36 -10.58
C SER A 34 0.07 8.06 -10.44
N ASP A 35 -0.54 7.45 -11.44
CA ASP A 35 -1.96 7.11 -11.39
C ASP A 35 -2.29 6.14 -10.26
N PHE A 36 -1.43 5.13 -10.05
CA PHE A 36 -1.60 4.13 -9.00
C PHE A 36 -1.35 4.68 -7.58
N SER A 37 -0.48 5.69 -7.44
CA SER A 37 -0.03 6.15 -6.11
C SER A 37 -0.69 7.44 -5.64
N CYS A 38 -1.03 8.37 -6.54
CA CYS A 38 -1.45 9.71 -6.15
C CYS A 38 -2.60 10.30 -6.97
N SER A 39 -3.23 9.52 -7.86
CA SER A 39 -4.49 9.94 -8.47
C SER A 39 -5.62 10.03 -7.44
N SER A 40 -6.70 10.70 -7.81
CA SER A 40 -7.93 10.70 -7.01
C SER A 40 -8.47 9.29 -6.77
N MET A 41 -8.37 8.40 -7.77
CA MET A 41 -8.80 7.01 -7.62
C MET A 41 -7.87 6.24 -6.68
N ALA A 42 -6.55 6.44 -6.78
CA ALA A 42 -5.60 5.88 -5.84
C ALA A 42 -5.86 6.33 -4.40
N GLY A 43 -6.21 7.60 -4.18
CA GLY A 43 -6.59 8.11 -2.86
C GLY A 43 -7.83 7.41 -2.31
N VAL A 44 -8.88 7.24 -3.13
CA VAL A 44 -10.08 6.48 -2.74
C VAL A 44 -9.73 5.04 -2.39
N MET A 45 -8.94 4.36 -3.22
CA MET A 45 -8.54 2.98 -3.01
C MET A 45 -7.68 2.81 -1.75
N GLN A 46 -6.74 3.73 -1.49
CA GLN A 46 -5.91 3.71 -0.29
C GLN A 46 -6.77 3.89 0.96
N TYR A 47 -7.70 4.84 0.95
CA TYR A 47 -8.62 5.06 2.06
C TYR A 47 -9.53 3.85 2.29
N ALA A 48 -10.12 3.32 1.23
CA ALA A 48 -10.94 2.11 1.30
C ALA A 48 -10.14 0.89 1.79
N GLY A 49 -8.87 0.78 1.40
CA GLY A 49 -7.98 -0.31 1.81
C GLY A 49 -7.69 -0.33 3.32
N VAL A 50 -7.68 0.82 3.98
CA VAL A 50 -7.42 0.91 5.43
C VAL A 50 -8.67 1.11 6.29
N HIS A 51 -9.79 1.54 5.70
CA HIS A 51 -11.02 1.86 6.43
C HIS A 51 -12.27 1.09 5.96
N GLY A 52 -12.20 0.30 4.90
CA GLY A 52 -13.36 -0.37 4.30
C GLY A 52 -14.10 -1.34 5.23
N GLY A 53 -13.39 -1.96 6.18
CA GLY A 53 -13.97 -2.84 7.21
C GLY A 53 -14.09 -2.21 8.59
N GLY A 54 -13.75 -0.92 8.73
CA GLY A 54 -13.38 -0.29 10.00
C GLY A 54 -11.92 0.15 9.98
N SER A 55 -11.55 1.08 10.87
CA SER A 55 -10.15 1.46 11.06
C SER A 55 -9.35 0.29 11.65
N PRO A 56 -8.02 0.19 11.44
CA PRO A 56 -7.21 -0.97 11.85
C PRO A 56 -7.34 -1.41 13.33
N ILE A 57 -7.72 -0.49 14.22
CA ILE A 57 -7.99 -0.79 15.63
C ILE A 57 -9.21 -1.70 15.83
N MET A 58 -10.15 -1.68 14.90
CA MET A 58 -11.36 -2.51 14.96
C MET A 58 -11.00 -3.98 14.79
N GLU A 59 -10.03 -4.31 13.95
CA GLU A 59 -9.49 -5.66 13.81
C GLU A 59 -8.85 -6.14 15.12
N ASP A 60 -8.04 -5.31 15.78
CA ASP A 60 -7.45 -5.64 17.09
C ASP A 60 -8.53 -5.92 18.15
N ILE A 61 -9.57 -5.07 18.19
CA ILE A 61 -10.71 -5.24 19.09
C ILE A 61 -11.45 -6.56 18.77
N ALA A 62 -11.68 -6.87 17.50
CA ALA A 62 -12.38 -8.08 17.08
C ALA A 62 -11.56 -9.34 17.40
N ILE A 63 -10.26 -9.33 17.13
CA ILE A 63 -9.34 -10.42 17.49
C ILE A 63 -9.34 -10.60 19.00
N LEU A 64 -9.13 -9.54 19.79
CA LEU A 64 -9.12 -9.63 21.25
C LEU A 64 -10.46 -10.14 21.80
N GLY A 65 -11.58 -9.66 21.24
CA GLY A 65 -12.93 -10.05 21.66
C GLY A 65 -13.26 -11.52 21.35
N THR A 66 -12.60 -12.13 20.37
CA THR A 66 -12.80 -13.54 19.99
C THR A 66 -11.68 -14.47 20.46
N TYR A 67 -10.56 -13.92 20.91
CA TYR A 67 -9.40 -14.66 21.37
C TYR A 67 -9.63 -15.24 22.77
N ASN A 68 -9.31 -16.53 22.95
CA ASN A 68 -9.44 -17.18 24.25
C ASN A 68 -8.30 -16.79 25.19
N ILE A 69 -8.39 -15.59 25.76
CA ILE A 69 -7.44 -15.08 26.76
C ILE A 69 -7.37 -16.00 27.97
N GLN A 70 -8.51 -16.60 28.37
CA GLN A 70 -8.55 -17.44 29.57
C GLN A 70 -7.67 -18.68 29.40
N GLU A 71 -7.74 -19.37 28.27
CA GLU A 71 -6.87 -20.51 27.97
C GLU A 71 -5.38 -20.13 28.06
N ARG A 72 -4.98 -18.96 27.55
CA ARG A 72 -3.59 -18.50 27.64
C ARG A 72 -3.18 -18.21 29.07
N LYS A 73 -4.09 -17.65 29.89
CA LYS A 73 -3.85 -17.45 31.32
C LYS A 73 -3.67 -18.79 32.04
N GLU A 74 -4.50 -19.80 31.76
CA GLU A 74 -4.37 -21.13 32.35
C GLU A 74 -3.04 -21.81 31.97
N ILE A 75 -2.62 -21.70 30.71
CA ILE A 75 -1.31 -22.20 30.27
C ILE A 75 -0.18 -21.49 31.04
N ALA A 76 -0.24 -20.17 31.17
CA ALA A 76 0.78 -19.39 31.89
C ALA A 76 0.83 -19.78 33.38
N LYS A 77 -0.32 -19.89 34.04
CA LYS A 77 -0.44 -20.33 35.44
C LYS A 77 0.17 -21.71 35.64
N ARG A 78 -0.22 -22.68 34.80
CA ARG A 78 0.31 -24.05 34.83
C ARG A 78 1.83 -24.09 34.70
N LEU A 79 2.40 -23.30 33.78
CA LEU A 79 3.85 -23.26 33.57
C LEU A 79 4.59 -22.56 34.72
N ALA A 80 3.94 -21.63 35.41
CA ALA A 80 4.49 -20.92 36.56
C ALA A 80 4.29 -21.65 37.90
N GLY A 81 3.56 -22.76 37.94
CA GLY A 81 3.21 -23.48 39.18
C GLY A 81 2.18 -22.75 40.05
N ILE A 82 1.31 -21.95 39.43
CA ILE A 82 0.22 -21.22 40.09
C ILE A 82 -1.03 -22.11 40.04
N GLU A 83 -1.55 -22.53 41.20
CA GLU A 83 -2.64 -23.51 41.34
C GLU A 83 -3.97 -22.93 41.85
N ASP A 84 -3.99 -21.65 42.24
CA ASP A 84 -5.14 -20.87 42.71
C ASP A 84 -6.09 -20.38 41.61
#